data_AF-A0A2L1K6G2-F1
#
_entry.id   AF-A0A2L1K6G2-F1
#
_cell.length_a   1.000
_cell.length_b   1.000
_cell.length_c   1.000
_cell.angle_alpha   90.00
_cell.angle_beta   90.00
_cell.angle_gamma   90.00
#
_symmetry.space_group_name_H-M   'P 1'
#
loop_
_entity.id
_entity.type
_entity.pdbx_description
1 polymer ?
#
loop_
_entity_poly.entity_id
_entity_poly.type
_entity_poly.pdbx_seq_one_letter_code
_entity_poly.pdbx_strand_id
1 'polypeptide(L)'
;MSLKLPDKGQWLFIGFVMCLFTYYAGSVAVYFFNGKTPLFIWKNFDSMLLWRLMTESNIRSDIRITAMPALLSGLAASVIVPVFIIWQLNKKDFSLYGDAKFASDDDLKKSKLLKWEKENDDDILVGAYKGKYLWYTAPDFVSLGAGTRAGKGAAIGIPNLLVRKHSLIALDPKQELWKITSKVREVILQNKVFLLDPFNSKTHKFNPLFYIDLKAESGAKDLLKLIEILFPSYGMTGAEAHFNNLAGQY
;
A
#
# COMPACT_ATOMS: atom_id res chain seq x y z
N MET A 1 -21.61 -8.09 -3.15
CA MET A 1 -21.34 -7.14 -2.05
C MET A 1 -22.67 -6.85 -1.38
N SER A 2 -22.86 -7.27 -0.13
CA SER A 2 -24.12 -6.98 0.59
C SER A 2 -24.16 -5.49 0.92
N LEU A 3 -25.22 -4.80 0.47
CA LEU A 3 -25.42 -3.39 0.78
C LEU A 3 -25.55 -3.24 2.31
N LYS A 4 -24.67 -2.45 2.94
CA LYS A 4 -24.82 -2.10 4.35
C LYS A 4 -26.04 -1.20 4.48
N LEU A 5 -27.07 -1.70 5.17
CA LEU A 5 -28.27 -0.95 5.50
C LEU A 5 -28.11 -0.28 6.87
N PRO A 6 -28.79 0.87 7.09
CA PRO A 6 -28.78 1.52 8.38
C PRO A 6 -29.35 0.62 9.49
N ASP A 7 -28.84 0.75 10.71
CA ASP A 7 -29.40 0.08 11.89
C ASP A 7 -30.71 0.76 12.36
N LYS A 8 -31.37 0.19 13.38
CA LYS A 8 -32.65 0.72 13.91
C LYS A 8 -32.54 2.17 14.42
N GLY A 9 -31.42 2.54 15.05
CA GLY A 9 -31.19 3.90 15.55
C GLY A 9 -30.93 4.89 14.41
N GLN A 10 -30.18 4.45 13.39
CA GLN A 10 -29.91 5.22 12.19
C GLN A 10 -31.18 5.42 11.35
N TRP A 11 -32.08 4.44 11.27
CA TRP A 11 -33.38 4.62 10.62
C TRP A 11 -34.27 5.65 11.34
N LEU A 12 -34.27 5.68 12.67
CA LEU A 12 -34.97 6.73 13.43
C LEU A 12 -34.40 8.11 13.14
N PHE A 13 -33.07 8.24 13.10
CA PHE A 13 -32.41 9.49 12.74
C PHE A 13 -32.72 9.91 11.30
N ILE A 14 -32.64 8.99 10.33
CA ILE A 14 -33.00 9.23 8.94
C ILE A 14 -34.45 9.71 8.83
N GLY A 15 -35.39 9.04 9.51
CA GLY A 15 -36.79 9.46 9.53
C GLY A 15 -36.98 10.87 10.07
N PHE A 16 -36.31 11.20 11.18
CA PHE A 16 -36.35 12.56 11.74
C PHE A 16 -35.81 13.62 10.77
N VAL A 17 -34.66 13.37 10.15
CA VAL A 17 -34.07 14.27 9.14
C VAL A 17 -34.97 14.38 7.91
N MET A 18 -35.58 13.29 7.46
CA MET A 18 -36.53 13.29 6.33
C MET A 18 -37.77 14.12 6.65
N CYS A 19 -38.30 14.08 7.87
CA CYS A 19 -39.42 14.93 8.28
C CYS A 19 -39.04 16.43 8.22
N LEU A 20 -37.88 16.80 8.77
CA LEU A 20 -37.38 18.18 8.70
C LEU A 20 -37.16 18.64 7.25
N PHE A 21 -36.55 17.78 6.43
CA PHE A 21 -36.29 18.08 5.03
C PHE A 21 -37.58 18.18 4.21
N THR A 22 -38.55 17.29 4.45
CA THR A 22 -39.88 17.33 3.84
C THR A 22 -40.58 18.64 4.15
N TYR A 23 -40.53 19.08 5.41
CA TYR A 23 -41.13 20.34 5.84
C TYR A 23 -40.47 21.54 5.15
N TYR A 24 -39.14 21.59 5.10
CA TYR A 24 -38.41 22.71 4.51
C TYR A 24 -38.55 22.75 2.97
N ALA A 25 -38.35 21.62 2.30
CA ALA A 25 -38.53 21.49 0.86
C ALA A 25 -39.99 21.73 0.45
N GLY A 26 -40.96 21.24 1.24
CA GLY A 26 -42.38 21.52 1.04
C GLY A 26 -42.69 23.01 1.19
N SER A 27 -42.13 23.68 2.20
CA SER A 27 -42.30 25.13 2.39
C SER A 27 -41.78 25.93 1.20
N VAL A 28 -40.64 25.55 0.63
CA VAL A 28 -40.10 26.15 -0.60
C VAL A 28 -41.00 25.84 -1.81
N ALA A 29 -41.50 24.61 -1.94
CA ALA A 29 -42.35 24.20 -3.05
C ALA A 29 -43.69 24.96 -3.11
N VAL A 30 -44.26 25.35 -1.97
CA VAL A 30 -45.45 26.22 -1.91
C VAL A 30 -45.23 27.49 -2.73
N TYR A 31 -44.08 28.16 -2.58
CA TYR A 31 -43.81 29.38 -3.32
C TYR A 31 -43.72 29.15 -4.83
N PHE A 32 -43.11 28.03 -5.26
CA PHE A 32 -43.03 27.66 -6.67
C PHE A 32 -44.39 27.35 -7.27
N PHE A 33 -45.25 26.61 -6.56
CA PHE A 33 -46.62 26.32 -6.99
C PHE A 33 -47.50 27.57 -7.08
N ASN A 34 -47.18 28.62 -6.31
CA ASN A 34 -47.83 29.92 -6.38
C ASN A 34 -47.12 30.91 -7.34
N GLY A 35 -46.26 30.42 -8.23
CA GLY A 35 -45.64 31.21 -9.31
C GLY A 35 -44.60 32.23 -8.85
N LYS A 36 -44.03 32.08 -7.64
CA LYS A 36 -43.00 32.99 -7.13
C LYS A 36 -41.62 32.63 -7.68
N THR A 37 -40.83 33.66 -8.00
CA THR A 37 -39.47 33.49 -8.51
C THR A 37 -38.49 33.15 -7.38
N PRO A 38 -37.35 32.48 -7.67
CA PRO A 38 -36.34 32.17 -6.67
C PRO A 38 -35.84 33.40 -5.89
N LEU A 39 -35.71 34.55 -6.57
CA LEU A 39 -35.27 35.80 -5.96
C LEU A 39 -36.27 36.34 -4.92
N PHE A 40 -37.58 36.11 -5.16
CA PHE A 40 -38.64 36.48 -4.23
C PHE A 40 -38.63 35.56 -3.01
N ILE A 41 -38.44 34.26 -3.21
CA ILE A 41 -38.36 33.25 -2.15
C ILE A 41 -37.20 33.58 -1.21
N TRP A 42 -36.01 33.83 -1.76
CA TRP A 42 -34.82 34.16 -0.95
C TRP A 42 -35.04 35.35 0.00
N LYS A 43 -35.76 36.39 -0.47
CA LYS A 43 -36.01 37.60 0.32
C LYS A 43 -37.19 37.48 1.30
N ASN A 44 -38.14 36.59 1.05
CA ASN A 44 -39.42 36.52 1.78
C ASN A 44 -39.70 35.11 2.30
N PHE A 45 -38.65 34.33 2.55
CA PHE A 45 -38.80 32.96 3.00
C PHE A 45 -39.37 32.92 4.42
N ASP A 46 -40.54 32.31 4.56
CA ASP A 46 -41.19 32.04 5.85
C ASP A 46 -41.15 30.54 6.11
N SER A 47 -40.34 30.16 7.10
CA SER A 47 -40.22 28.76 7.52
C SER A 47 -41.49 28.21 8.16
N MET A 48 -42.45 29.06 8.55
CA MET A 48 -43.72 28.64 9.15
C MET A 48 -44.86 28.57 8.14
N LEU A 49 -44.62 28.93 6.87
CA LEU A 49 -45.67 29.03 5.85
C LEU A 49 -46.46 27.73 5.67
N LEU A 50 -45.76 26.59 5.55
CA LEU A 50 -46.42 25.30 5.34
C LEU A 50 -47.28 24.90 6.57
N TRP A 51 -46.79 25.18 7.78
CA TRP A 51 -47.55 24.98 9.01
C TRP A 51 -48.82 25.84 9.04
N ARG A 52 -48.68 27.15 8.79
CA ARG A 52 -49.80 28.11 8.77
C ARG A 52 -50.86 27.71 7.75
N LEU A 53 -50.48 27.31 6.54
CA LEU A 53 -51.40 26.83 5.51
C LEU A 53 -52.20 25.59 5.92
N MET A 54 -51.62 24.73 6.75
CA MET A 54 -52.30 23.55 7.27
C MET A 54 -53.24 23.88 8.44
N THR A 55 -52.78 24.68 9.41
CA THR A 55 -53.49 24.89 10.69
C THR A 55 -54.44 26.07 10.72
N GLU A 56 -54.16 27.14 9.98
CA GLU A 56 -54.94 28.37 10.03
C GLU A 56 -56.07 28.35 8.99
N SER A 57 -57.30 28.67 9.42
CA SER A 57 -58.48 28.75 8.56
C SER A 57 -58.63 30.08 7.82
N ASN A 58 -57.81 31.09 8.16
CA ASN A 58 -57.96 32.47 7.71
C ASN A 58 -57.14 32.81 6.44
N ILE A 59 -56.53 31.81 5.81
CA ILE A 59 -55.71 31.97 4.61
C ILE A 59 -56.57 31.70 3.37
N ARG A 60 -56.34 32.47 2.28
CA ARG A 60 -57.08 32.29 1.02
C ARG A 60 -57.03 30.83 0.55
N SER A 61 -58.19 30.32 0.14
CA SER A 61 -58.39 28.91 -0.21
C SER A 61 -57.56 28.46 -1.41
N ASP A 62 -57.24 29.36 -2.34
CA ASP A 62 -56.40 29.10 -3.52
C ASP A 62 -54.96 28.75 -3.14
N ILE A 63 -54.37 29.48 -2.19
CA ILE A 63 -53.02 29.20 -1.70
C ILE A 63 -53.02 27.92 -0.85
N ARG A 64 -54.09 27.69 -0.07
CA ARG A 64 -54.21 26.51 0.80
C ARG A 64 -54.21 25.19 0.03
N ILE A 65 -54.83 25.16 -1.15
CA ILE A 65 -54.86 23.96 -2.03
C ILE A 65 -53.45 23.56 -2.47
N THR A 66 -52.51 24.51 -2.60
CA THR A 66 -51.12 24.22 -2.98
C THR A 66 -50.28 23.55 -1.87
N ALA A 67 -50.76 23.53 -0.63
CA ALA A 67 -50.04 22.92 0.50
C ALA A 67 -49.92 21.39 0.37
N MET A 68 -50.95 20.71 -0.14
CA MET A 68 -50.91 19.26 -0.36
C MET A 68 -49.88 18.82 -1.42
N PRO A 69 -49.87 19.36 -2.65
CA PRO A 69 -48.84 19.02 -3.63
C PRO A 69 -47.44 19.46 -3.19
N ALA A 70 -47.32 20.56 -2.43
CA ALA A 70 -46.06 20.98 -1.82
C ALA A 70 -45.52 19.95 -0.82
N LEU A 71 -46.36 19.44 0.08
CA LEU A 71 -45.97 18.42 1.05
C LEU A 71 -45.55 17.11 0.36
N LEU A 72 -46.28 16.69 -0.69
CA LEU A 72 -45.92 15.53 -1.50
C LEU A 72 -44.57 15.72 -2.21
N SER A 73 -44.32 16.91 -2.77
CA SER A 73 -43.04 17.23 -3.41
C SER A 73 -41.87 17.27 -2.43
N GLY A 74 -42.10 17.78 -1.21
CA GLY A 74 -41.12 17.74 -0.12
C GLY A 74 -40.81 16.31 0.32
N LEU A 75 -41.82 15.45 0.40
CA LEU A 75 -41.66 14.04 0.75
C LEU A 75 -40.88 13.29 -0.33
N ALA A 76 -41.18 13.54 -1.62
CA ALA A 76 -40.40 13.00 -2.73
C ALA A 76 -38.94 13.47 -2.70
N ALA A 77 -38.69 14.74 -2.41
CA ALA A 77 -37.33 15.28 -2.30
C ALA A 77 -36.56 14.69 -1.10
N SER A 78 -37.25 14.35 -0.01
CA SER A 78 -36.62 13.76 1.19
C SER A 78 -36.00 12.39 0.97
N VAL A 79 -36.38 11.67 -0.10
CA VAL A 79 -35.79 10.37 -0.48
C VAL A 79 -34.28 10.48 -0.79
N ILE A 80 -33.78 11.67 -1.11
CA ILE A 80 -32.36 11.93 -1.31
C ILE A 80 -31.55 11.63 -0.02
N VAL A 81 -32.13 11.86 1.16
CA VAL A 81 -31.47 11.67 2.46
C VAL A 81 -31.07 10.20 2.70
N PRO A 82 -31.99 9.21 2.67
CA PRO A 82 -31.61 7.81 2.85
C PRO A 82 -30.68 7.32 1.73
N VAL A 83 -30.88 7.77 0.48
CA VAL A 83 -29.99 7.40 -0.65
C VAL A 83 -28.56 7.86 -0.39
N PHE A 84 -28.39 9.12 0.06
CA PHE A 84 -27.07 9.68 0.36
C PHE A 84 -26.38 8.96 1.53
N ILE A 85 -27.10 8.68 2.62
CA ILE A 85 -26.53 7.99 3.78
C ILE A 85 -26.14 6.55 3.43
N ILE A 86 -26.99 5.82 2.71
CA ILE A 86 -26.68 4.46 2.24
C ILE A 86 -25.44 4.48 1.34
N TRP A 87 -25.34 5.44 0.42
CA TRP A 87 -24.15 5.60 -0.42
C TRP A 87 -22.88 5.85 0.41
N GLN A 88 -22.96 6.70 1.43
CA GLN A 88 -21.83 7.03 2.29
C GLN A 88 -21.39 5.84 3.17
N LEU A 89 -22.34 5.08 3.72
CA LEU A 89 -22.07 3.87 4.52
C LEU A 89 -21.37 2.76 3.73
N ASN A 90 -21.60 2.71 2.42
CA ASN A 90 -21.02 1.71 1.53
C ASN A 90 -19.71 2.19 0.85
N LYS A 91 -19.23 3.40 1.18
CA LYS A 91 -18.07 4.00 0.50
C LYS A 91 -16.72 3.51 1.00
N LYS A 92 -16.64 3.03 2.24
CA LYS A 92 -15.38 2.54 2.83
C LYS A 92 -15.66 1.31 3.69
N ASP A 93 -15.13 0.18 3.26
CA ASP A 93 -14.99 -0.98 4.13
C ASP A 93 -13.83 -0.71 5.07
N PHE A 94 -14.14 -0.48 6.34
CA PHE A 94 -13.12 -0.47 7.39
C PHE A 94 -12.93 -1.91 7.85
N SER A 95 -11.78 -2.50 7.52
CA SER A 95 -11.44 -3.84 8.00
C SER A 95 -11.03 -3.78 9.47
N LEU A 96 -11.72 -4.51 10.37
CA LEU A 96 -11.33 -4.57 11.79
C LEU A 96 -9.98 -5.26 12.04
N TYR A 97 -9.61 -6.22 11.17
CA TYR A 97 -8.46 -7.11 11.39
C TYR A 97 -7.36 -6.99 10.34
N GLY A 98 -7.33 -5.87 9.60
CA GLY A 98 -6.38 -5.59 8.54
C GLY A 98 -6.96 -5.71 7.14
N ASP A 99 -6.50 -4.84 6.26
CA ASP A 99 -6.98 -4.68 4.87
C ASP A 99 -6.00 -5.29 3.87
N ALA A 100 -5.44 -6.45 4.23
CA ALA A 100 -4.47 -7.14 3.38
C ALA A 100 -5.17 -7.59 2.09
N LYS A 101 -4.77 -6.99 0.98
CA LYS A 101 -5.28 -7.28 -0.36
C LYS A 101 -4.14 -7.43 -1.34
N PHE A 102 -4.38 -8.12 -2.44
CA PHE A 102 -3.49 -8.03 -3.59
C PHE A 102 -3.46 -6.60 -4.11
N ALA A 103 -2.27 -6.13 -4.47
CA ALA A 103 -2.08 -4.79 -4.99
C ALA A 103 -2.82 -4.63 -6.33
N SER A 104 -3.55 -3.52 -6.47
CA SER A 104 -4.11 -3.05 -7.73
C SER A 104 -3.11 -2.17 -8.50
N ASP A 105 -3.40 -1.89 -9.77
CA ASP A 105 -2.62 -0.96 -10.59
C ASP A 105 -2.44 0.42 -9.92
N ASP A 106 -3.47 0.89 -9.22
CA ASP A 106 -3.42 2.17 -8.50
C ASP A 106 -2.57 2.11 -7.24
N ASP A 107 -2.55 0.96 -6.56
CA ASP A 107 -1.65 0.73 -5.41
C ASP A 107 -0.19 0.71 -5.89
N LEU A 108 0.09 0.07 -7.03
CA LEU A 108 1.44 0.06 -7.64
C LEU A 108 1.91 1.46 -8.05
N LYS A 109 1.04 2.27 -8.67
CA LYS A 109 1.38 3.65 -9.06
C LYS A 109 1.66 4.56 -7.87
N LYS A 110 0.99 4.33 -6.73
CA LYS A 110 1.16 5.12 -5.51
C LYS A 110 2.26 4.57 -4.60
N SER A 111 2.77 3.38 -4.87
CA SER A 111 3.80 2.74 -4.06
C SER A 111 5.08 3.57 -4.06
N LYS A 112 5.65 3.74 -2.87
CA LYS A 112 7.00 4.30 -2.70
C LYS A 112 8.09 3.24 -2.61
N LEU A 113 7.69 1.97 -2.52
CA LEU A 113 8.59 0.82 -2.31
C LEU A 113 8.83 0.03 -3.60
N LEU A 114 7.88 0.12 -4.54
CA LEU A 114 7.93 -0.60 -5.81
C LEU A 114 7.78 0.38 -6.97
N LYS A 115 8.71 0.34 -7.92
CA LYS A 115 8.52 0.93 -9.24
C LYS A 115 7.94 -0.12 -10.19
N TRP A 116 7.00 0.31 -11.01
CA TRP A 116 6.32 -0.54 -11.99
C TRP A 116 6.58 -0.03 -13.42
N GLU A 117 7.74 -0.42 -13.95
CA GLU A 117 8.33 0.12 -15.18
C GLU A 117 9.09 -0.96 -15.98
N LYS A 118 9.42 -0.67 -17.23
CA LYS A 118 10.05 -1.65 -18.13
C LYS A 118 11.55 -1.80 -17.94
N GLU A 119 12.22 -0.74 -17.51
CA GLU A 119 13.67 -0.69 -17.44
C GLU A 119 14.05 -0.04 -16.12
N ASN A 120 15.03 -0.64 -15.46
CA ASN A 120 15.68 -0.16 -14.27
C ASN A 120 16.98 -0.98 -14.11
N ASP A 121 18.03 -0.34 -13.64
CA ASP A 121 19.37 -0.91 -13.54
C ASP A 121 19.97 -0.87 -12.12
N ASP A 122 19.29 -0.19 -11.19
CA ASP A 122 19.78 0.07 -9.83
C ASP A 122 19.00 -0.72 -8.76
N ASP A 123 17.70 -0.93 -8.99
CA ASP A 123 16.75 -1.48 -8.02
C ASP A 123 16.67 -3.02 -8.09
N ILE A 124 16.07 -3.67 -7.07
CA ILE A 124 15.99 -5.14 -7.01
C ILE A 124 14.79 -5.61 -7.84
N LEU A 125 15.01 -6.45 -8.85
CA LEU A 125 13.93 -7.05 -9.62
C LEU A 125 13.20 -8.11 -8.78
N VAL A 126 11.92 -7.89 -8.47
CA VAL A 126 11.11 -8.78 -7.62
C VAL A 126 9.96 -9.47 -8.37
N GLY A 127 9.64 -9.04 -9.60
CA GLY A 127 8.63 -9.70 -10.39
C GLY A 127 8.26 -8.96 -11.68
N ALA A 128 7.20 -9.44 -12.33
CA ALA A 128 6.63 -8.82 -13.53
C ALA A 128 5.11 -8.78 -13.43
N TYR A 129 4.52 -7.69 -13.91
CA TYR A 129 3.07 -7.49 -13.94
C TYR A 129 2.68 -6.66 -15.16
N LYS A 130 1.72 -7.18 -15.95
CA LYS A 130 1.15 -6.50 -17.14
C LYS A 130 2.21 -5.94 -18.11
N GLY A 131 3.21 -6.77 -18.43
CA GLY A 131 4.27 -6.42 -19.40
C GLY A 131 5.28 -5.38 -18.92
N LYS A 132 5.31 -5.09 -17.61
CA LYS A 132 6.34 -4.29 -16.94
C LYS A 132 6.92 -5.09 -15.78
N TYR A 133 8.06 -4.64 -15.28
CA TYR A 133 8.72 -5.23 -14.13
C TYR A 133 8.37 -4.50 -12.84
N LEU A 134 8.51 -5.22 -11.73
CA LEU A 134 8.36 -4.71 -10.37
C LEU A 134 9.75 -4.62 -9.76
N TRP A 135 10.16 -3.40 -9.42
CA TRP A 135 11.47 -3.09 -8.88
C TRP A 135 11.35 -2.60 -7.46
N TYR A 136 11.97 -3.30 -6.53
CA TYR A 136 12.01 -2.91 -5.13
C TYR A 136 13.12 -1.89 -4.88
N THR A 137 12.74 -0.73 -4.37
CA THR A 137 13.58 0.48 -4.32
C THR A 137 13.95 0.91 -2.91
N ALA A 138 13.39 0.27 -1.89
CA ALA A 138 13.68 0.62 -0.51
C ALA A 138 15.02 0.01 -0.05
N PRO A 139 15.70 0.65 0.91
CA PRO A 139 16.99 0.19 1.42
C PRO A 139 16.89 -1.02 2.36
N ASP A 140 15.68 -1.57 2.57
CA ASP A 140 15.46 -2.67 3.50
C ASP A 140 15.89 -4.02 2.92
N PHE A 141 16.07 -5.01 3.80
CA PHE A 141 16.40 -6.37 3.40
C PHE A 141 15.21 -7.06 2.73
N VAL A 142 15.47 -7.69 1.58
CA VAL A 142 14.49 -8.51 0.86
C VAL A 142 14.71 -9.99 1.16
N SER A 143 13.66 -10.68 1.58
CA SER A 143 13.66 -12.14 1.79
C SER A 143 12.73 -12.84 0.80
N LEU A 144 13.21 -13.93 0.20
CA LEU A 144 12.45 -14.75 -0.73
C LEU A 144 12.18 -16.14 -0.14
N GLY A 145 10.92 -16.39 0.21
CA GLY A 145 10.43 -17.71 0.55
C GLY A 145 10.15 -18.53 -0.71
N ALA A 146 10.91 -19.60 -0.93
CA ALA A 146 10.70 -20.51 -2.06
C ALA A 146 11.09 -21.94 -1.69
N GLY A 147 10.23 -22.90 -2.05
CA GLY A 147 10.50 -24.33 -1.87
C GLY A 147 11.69 -24.82 -2.69
N THR A 148 12.17 -26.04 -2.40
CA THR A 148 13.20 -26.68 -3.21
C THR A 148 12.68 -26.89 -4.64
N ARG A 149 13.54 -26.64 -5.63
CA ARG A 149 13.21 -26.74 -7.08
C ARG A 149 12.10 -25.79 -7.57
N ALA A 150 11.65 -24.83 -6.76
CA ALA A 150 10.69 -23.80 -7.17
C ALA A 150 11.27 -22.74 -8.14
N GLY A 151 12.54 -22.86 -8.52
CA GLY A 151 13.16 -21.96 -9.49
C GLY A 151 13.66 -20.63 -8.93
N LYS A 152 13.87 -20.48 -7.61
CA LYS A 152 14.35 -19.21 -7.00
C LYS A 152 15.60 -18.61 -7.65
N GLY A 153 16.56 -19.47 -8.03
CA GLY A 153 17.76 -19.05 -8.76
C GLY A 153 17.43 -18.50 -10.14
N ALA A 154 16.56 -19.18 -10.89
CA ALA A 154 16.16 -18.79 -12.24
C ALA A 154 15.21 -17.57 -12.27
N ALA A 155 14.30 -17.47 -11.30
CA ALA A 155 13.27 -16.43 -11.26
C ALA A 155 13.77 -15.09 -10.69
N ILE A 156 14.69 -15.13 -9.73
CA ILE A 156 15.16 -13.92 -9.02
C ILE A 156 16.68 -13.76 -9.14
N GLY A 157 17.46 -14.81 -8.86
CA GLY A 157 18.93 -14.73 -8.85
C GLY A 157 19.54 -14.35 -10.20
N ILE A 158 19.27 -15.13 -11.25
CA ILE A 158 19.80 -14.92 -12.61
C ILE A 158 19.35 -13.55 -13.15
N PRO A 159 18.06 -13.18 -13.14
CA PRO A 159 17.63 -11.89 -13.65
C PRO A 159 18.33 -10.71 -12.96
N ASN A 160 18.41 -10.70 -11.62
CA ASN A 160 19.09 -9.63 -10.90
C ASN A 160 20.60 -9.55 -11.24
N LEU A 161 21.28 -10.69 -11.38
CA LEU A 161 22.68 -10.73 -11.81
C LEU A 161 22.89 -10.29 -13.28
N LEU A 162 21.85 -10.31 -14.12
CA LEU A 162 21.95 -9.85 -15.50
C LEU A 162 21.63 -8.35 -15.67
N VAL A 163 20.74 -7.80 -14.85
CA VAL A 163 20.25 -6.42 -15.02
C VAL A 163 20.90 -5.42 -14.07
N ARG A 164 21.25 -5.82 -12.85
CA ARG A 164 21.71 -4.90 -11.81
C ARG A 164 23.16 -4.51 -12.04
N LYS A 165 23.43 -3.22 -12.22
CA LYS A 165 24.78 -2.70 -12.54
C LYS A 165 25.70 -2.62 -11.32
N HIS A 166 25.14 -2.53 -10.13
CA HIS A 166 25.90 -2.49 -8.87
C HIS A 166 26.69 -3.79 -8.59
N SER A 167 27.69 -3.67 -7.71
CA SER A 167 28.44 -4.79 -7.16
C SER A 167 27.54 -5.77 -6.40
N LEU A 168 27.81 -7.07 -6.56
CA LEU A 168 27.03 -8.14 -5.95
C LEU A 168 27.97 -9.23 -5.41
N ILE A 169 27.60 -9.82 -4.28
CA ILE A 169 28.20 -11.05 -3.75
C ILE A 169 27.10 -12.10 -3.74
N ALA A 170 27.33 -13.23 -4.42
CA ALA A 170 26.36 -14.31 -4.53
C ALA A 170 26.93 -15.58 -3.91
N LEU A 171 26.21 -16.14 -2.92
CA LEU A 171 26.44 -17.49 -2.45
C LEU A 171 25.76 -18.46 -3.41
N ASP A 172 26.55 -19.14 -4.23
CA ASP A 172 26.08 -20.02 -5.30
C ASP A 172 26.66 -21.44 -5.17
N PRO A 173 26.16 -22.28 -4.24
CA PRO A 173 26.70 -23.62 -4.00
C PRO A 173 26.63 -24.55 -5.21
N LYS A 174 25.74 -24.26 -6.18
CA LYS A 174 25.59 -25.05 -7.41
C LYS A 174 26.35 -24.47 -8.60
N GLN A 175 26.91 -23.27 -8.43
CA GLN A 175 27.59 -22.52 -9.48
C GLN A 175 26.71 -22.24 -10.72
N GLU A 176 25.38 -22.23 -10.57
CA GLU A 176 24.45 -22.01 -11.69
C GLU A 176 24.41 -20.52 -12.07
N LEU A 177 24.41 -19.65 -11.07
CA LEU A 177 24.38 -18.21 -11.26
C LEU A 177 25.65 -17.73 -11.96
N TRP A 178 26.82 -18.17 -11.48
CA TRP A 178 28.10 -17.76 -12.07
C TRP A 178 28.25 -18.26 -13.50
N LYS A 179 27.92 -19.53 -13.78
CA LYS A 179 28.02 -20.11 -15.13
C LYS A 179 27.18 -19.37 -16.17
N ILE A 180 25.98 -18.92 -15.78
CA ILE A 180 25.04 -18.27 -16.70
C ILE A 180 25.34 -16.78 -16.86
N THR A 181 25.71 -16.09 -15.77
CA THR A 181 25.70 -14.62 -15.74
C THR A 181 27.08 -13.98 -15.82
N SER A 182 28.16 -14.69 -15.50
CA SER A 182 29.52 -14.11 -15.39
C SER A 182 29.96 -13.36 -16.65
N LYS A 183 29.75 -13.92 -17.84
CA LYS A 183 30.17 -13.27 -19.09
C LYS A 183 29.35 -12.03 -19.43
N VAL A 184 28.06 -12.04 -19.13
CA VAL A 184 27.20 -10.86 -19.28
C VAL A 184 27.67 -9.75 -18.33
N ARG A 185 27.96 -10.09 -17.07
CA ARG A 185 28.47 -9.12 -16.10
C ARG A 185 29.82 -8.55 -16.50
N GLU A 186 30.72 -9.37 -17.02
CA GLU A 186 32.05 -8.94 -17.47
C GLU A 186 32.00 -8.09 -18.74
N VAL A 187 31.30 -8.55 -19.77
CA VAL A 187 31.36 -7.94 -21.11
C VAL A 187 30.34 -6.82 -21.28
N ILE A 188 29.09 -7.06 -20.85
CA ILE A 188 27.98 -6.12 -21.08
C ILE A 188 27.92 -5.10 -19.95
N LEU A 189 27.99 -5.55 -18.70
CA LEU A 189 27.94 -4.65 -17.53
C LEU A 189 29.32 -4.10 -17.12
N GLN A 190 30.39 -4.55 -17.76
CA GLN A 190 31.77 -4.10 -17.53
C GLN A 190 32.23 -4.24 -16.06
N ASN A 191 31.69 -5.22 -15.34
CA ASN A 191 32.10 -5.50 -13.98
C ASN A 191 33.32 -6.44 -13.93
N LYS A 192 34.14 -6.30 -12.89
CA LYS A 192 35.10 -7.35 -12.54
C LYS A 192 34.34 -8.52 -11.91
N VAL A 193 34.55 -9.72 -12.43
CA VAL A 193 33.87 -10.94 -11.95
C VAL A 193 34.89 -11.86 -11.34
N PHE A 194 34.67 -12.24 -10.08
CA PHE A 194 35.51 -13.17 -9.34
C PHE A 194 34.71 -14.41 -8.95
N LEU A 195 35.36 -15.56 -9.03
CA LEU A 195 34.87 -16.85 -8.55
C LEU A 195 35.77 -17.29 -7.40
N LEU A 196 35.21 -17.53 -6.22
CA LEU A 196 35.91 -18.12 -5.09
C LEU A 196 35.28 -19.50 -4.79
N ASP A 197 35.99 -20.55 -5.19
CA ASP A 197 35.59 -21.94 -5.03
C ASP A 197 36.87 -22.79 -4.81
N PRO A 198 37.26 -23.08 -3.56
CA PRO A 198 38.56 -23.67 -3.25
C PRO A 198 38.77 -25.07 -3.86
N PHE A 199 37.71 -25.73 -4.33
CA PHE A 199 37.76 -27.05 -4.94
C PHE A 199 37.79 -27.00 -6.47
N ASN A 200 37.82 -25.80 -7.07
CA ASN A 200 37.69 -25.60 -8.50
C ASN A 200 38.94 -24.95 -9.08
N SER A 201 39.44 -25.49 -10.19
CA SER A 201 40.63 -24.97 -10.86
C SER A 201 40.47 -23.55 -11.40
N LYS A 202 39.22 -23.09 -11.61
CA LYS A 202 38.90 -21.73 -12.07
C LYS A 202 38.82 -20.70 -10.94
N THR A 203 39.06 -21.11 -9.69
CA THR A 203 38.99 -20.21 -8.54
C THR A 203 40.03 -19.11 -8.62
N HIS A 204 39.62 -17.91 -8.24
CA HIS A 204 40.51 -16.78 -8.06
C HIS A 204 41.19 -16.92 -6.71
N LYS A 205 42.44 -16.46 -6.64
CA LYS A 205 43.21 -16.45 -5.39
C LYS A 205 42.65 -15.37 -4.47
N PHE A 206 42.47 -15.72 -3.20
CA PHE A 206 42.02 -14.80 -2.16
C PHE A 206 42.93 -14.96 -0.95
N ASN A 207 43.44 -13.84 -0.44
CA ASN A 207 44.16 -13.79 0.83
C ASN A 207 43.31 -13.04 1.85
N PRO A 208 42.74 -13.72 2.86
CA PRO A 208 41.93 -13.07 3.89
C PRO A 208 42.73 -12.09 4.77
N LEU A 209 44.06 -12.20 4.77
CA LEU A 209 44.94 -11.29 5.53
C LEU A 209 45.28 -10.01 4.76
N PHE A 210 44.91 -9.90 3.47
CA PHE A 210 45.35 -8.81 2.60
C PHE A 210 44.97 -7.41 3.10
N TYR A 211 43.83 -7.28 3.78
CA TYR A 211 43.33 -5.99 4.28
C TYR A 211 43.78 -5.68 5.73
N ILE A 212 44.52 -6.59 6.37
CA ILE A 212 44.96 -6.41 7.76
C ILE A 212 46.32 -5.72 7.75
N ASP A 213 46.35 -4.47 8.22
CA ASP A 213 47.57 -3.72 8.46
C ASP A 213 47.72 -3.43 9.96
N LEU A 214 48.59 -4.17 10.63
CA LEU A 214 48.85 -4.02 12.07
C LEU A 214 49.50 -2.69 12.45
N LYS A 215 50.03 -1.92 11.49
CA LYS A 215 50.56 -0.58 11.73
C LYS A 215 49.47 0.49 11.73
N ALA A 216 48.33 0.21 11.10
CA ALA A 216 47.18 1.10 11.11
C ALA A 216 46.47 1.04 12.46
N GLU A 217 45.82 2.13 12.85
CA GLU A 217 45.03 2.20 14.09
C GLU A 217 43.92 1.14 14.14
N SER A 218 43.36 0.76 12.99
CA SER A 218 42.34 -0.29 12.89
C SER A 218 42.88 -1.71 12.83
N GLY A 219 44.20 -1.92 12.71
CA GLY A 219 44.80 -3.21 12.38
C GLY A 219 44.42 -4.34 13.34
N ALA A 220 44.53 -4.10 14.64
CA ALA A 220 44.13 -5.06 15.67
C ALA A 220 42.63 -5.37 15.61
N LYS A 221 41.80 -4.34 15.35
CA LYS A 221 40.34 -4.50 15.21
C LYS A 221 39.98 -5.32 13.96
N ASP A 222 40.66 -5.11 12.84
CA ASP A 222 40.41 -5.84 11.60
C ASP A 222 40.87 -7.30 11.69
N LEU A 223 41.95 -7.58 12.43
CA LEU A 223 42.36 -8.94 12.79
C LEU A 223 41.33 -9.64 13.69
N LEU A 224 40.88 -8.97 14.75
CA LEU A 224 39.86 -9.54 15.67
C LEU A 224 38.54 -9.85 14.95
N LYS A 225 38.11 -9.00 13.99
CA LYS A 225 36.95 -9.30 13.15
C LYS A 225 37.15 -10.54 12.28
N LEU A 226 38.34 -10.73 11.70
CA LEU A 226 38.63 -11.94 10.94
C LEU A 226 38.58 -13.18 11.83
N ILE A 227 39.13 -13.09 13.04
CA ILE A 227 39.06 -14.15 14.05
C ILE A 227 37.60 -14.49 14.39
N GLU A 228 36.75 -13.49 14.59
CA GLU A 228 35.32 -13.69 14.88
C GLU A 228 34.56 -14.34 13.71
N ILE A 229 34.94 -14.06 12.46
CA ILE A 229 34.39 -14.72 11.27
C ILE A 229 34.79 -16.20 11.22
N LEU A 230 36.04 -16.53 11.60
CA LEU A 230 36.57 -17.90 11.55
C LEU A 230 36.12 -18.76 12.73
N PHE A 231 36.10 -18.17 13.93
CA PHE A 231 35.76 -18.80 15.20
C PHE A 231 34.58 -18.07 15.86
N PRO A 232 33.36 -18.16 15.28
CA PRO A 232 32.22 -17.45 15.82
C PRO A 232 31.86 -18.00 17.20
N SER A 233 31.74 -17.12 18.20
CA SER A 233 31.29 -17.49 19.54
C SER A 233 29.98 -16.82 19.95
N TYR A 234 29.55 -15.81 19.18
CA TYR A 234 28.29 -15.11 19.43
C TYR A 234 27.08 -16.04 19.28
N GLY A 235 26.23 -16.09 20.31
CA GLY A 235 25.02 -16.93 20.34
C GLY A 235 25.27 -18.41 20.62
N MET A 236 26.52 -18.82 20.87
CA MET A 236 26.85 -20.18 21.29
C MET A 236 26.87 -20.29 22.83
N THR A 237 26.58 -21.48 23.35
CA THR A 237 26.68 -21.78 24.79
C THR A 237 27.48 -23.06 25.04
N GLY A 238 28.04 -23.21 26.24
CA GLY A 238 28.77 -24.40 26.64
C GLY A 238 30.18 -24.51 26.05
N ALA A 239 30.62 -25.76 25.81
CA ALA A 239 32.01 -26.06 25.44
C ALA A 239 32.43 -25.47 24.08
N GLU A 240 31.51 -25.41 23.09
CA GLU A 240 31.80 -24.83 21.77
C GLU A 240 32.16 -23.35 21.86
N ALA A 241 31.41 -22.57 22.64
CA ALA A 241 31.72 -21.17 22.90
C ALA A 241 33.08 -21.01 23.60
N HIS A 242 33.38 -21.89 24.57
CA HIS A 242 34.66 -21.88 25.27
C HIS A 242 35.84 -22.14 24.32
N PHE A 243 35.76 -23.17 23.49
CA PHE A 243 36.83 -23.51 22.55
C PHE A 243 37.00 -22.46 21.44
N ASN A 244 35.92 -21.92 20.88
CA ASN A 244 36.02 -20.87 19.86
C ASN A 244 36.61 -19.58 20.42
N ASN A 245 36.25 -19.20 21.66
CA ASN A 245 36.83 -18.04 22.32
C ASN A 245 38.33 -18.22 22.59
N LEU A 246 38.75 -19.39 23.08
CA LEU A 246 40.17 -19.68 23.29
C LEU A 246 40.94 -19.69 21.97
N ALA A 247 40.40 -20.29 20.91
CA ALA A 247 41.04 -20.32 19.60
C ALA A 247 41.28 -18.91 19.02
N GLY A 248 40.45 -17.93 19.38
CA GLY A 248 40.62 -16.54 18.96
C GLY A 248 41.53 -15.66 19.84
N GLN A 249 41.99 -16.17 20.99
CA GLN A 249 42.87 -15.45 21.92
C GLN A 249 44.36 -15.73 21.70
N TYR A 250 44.69 -16.84 21.05
CA TYR A 250 46.07 -17.23 20.69
C TYR A 250 46.44 -16.77 19.28
#